data_AF-A0AAV9TW51-F1
#
_entry.id   AF-A0AAV9TW51-F1
#
_cell.length_a   1.000
_cell.length_b   1.000
_cell.length_c   1.000
_cell.angle_alpha   90.00
_cell.angle_beta   90.00
_cell.angle_gamma   90.00
#
_symmetry.space_group_name_H-M   'P 1'
#
loop_
_entity.id
_entity.type
_entity.pdbx_description
1 polymer ?
#
loop_
_entity_poly.entity_id
_entity_poly.type
_entity_poly.pdbx_seq_one_letter_code
_entity_poly.pdbx_strand_id
1 'polypeptide(L)'
;MFGRPYIPIQPLKEVLAGIGFVDVSLSVYKWPTNPWAKDPKYKELGVLNGQNIADGLEGFCMAPLTRAHGWTPEEVNVFLVDVRNNIKDRSVHAYWPIYCLIGRKPEKQPTPAPPAPPFSGCSPSSSGSIFSSCTS
;
A
#
# COMPACT_ATOMS: atom_id res chain seq x y z
N MET A 1 3.46 5.13 -20.27
CA MET A 1 3.23 3.67 -20.25
C MET A 1 4.11 2.98 -21.29
N PHE A 2 4.21 3.50 -22.52
CA PHE A 2 5.21 3.09 -23.50
C PHE A 2 6.54 3.86 -23.32
N GLY A 3 7.68 3.18 -23.34
CA GLY A 3 9.02 3.79 -23.30
C GLY A 3 9.64 4.02 -21.91
N ARG A 4 8.96 3.65 -20.81
CA ARG A 4 9.59 3.62 -19.47
C ARG A 4 10.18 2.22 -19.23
N PRO A 5 11.43 2.09 -18.73
CA PRO A 5 12.01 0.78 -18.44
C PRO A 5 11.21 0.08 -17.35
N TYR A 6 11.01 -1.22 -17.51
CA TYR A 6 10.45 -2.07 -16.45
C TYR A 6 11.45 -2.12 -15.28
N ILE A 7 10.98 -1.78 -14.08
CA ILE A 7 11.79 -1.84 -12.87
C ILE A 7 11.58 -3.23 -12.25
N PRO A 8 12.64 -4.05 -12.12
CA PRO A 8 12.52 -5.35 -11.46
C PRO A 8 12.16 -5.14 -9.98
N ILE A 9 11.25 -5.97 -9.46
CA ILE A 9 10.65 -5.77 -8.14
C ILE A 9 11.54 -6.32 -7.02
N GLN A 10 12.31 -7.37 -7.29
CA GLN A 10 13.18 -8.02 -6.30
C GLN A 10 14.30 -7.09 -5.80
N PRO A 11 15.02 -6.35 -6.67
CA PRO A 11 16.03 -5.40 -6.22
C PRO A 11 15.46 -4.20 -5.45
N LEU A 12 14.14 -3.94 -5.54
CA LEU A 12 13.53 -2.78 -4.89
C LEU A 12 13.65 -2.84 -3.36
N LYS A 13 13.70 -4.06 -2.79
CA LYS A 13 13.96 -4.25 -1.35
C LYS A 13 15.34 -3.71 -0.95
N GLU A 14 16.35 -4.02 -1.75
CA GLU A 14 17.74 -3.58 -1.52
C GLU A 14 17.86 -2.07 -1.70
N VAL A 15 17.16 -1.51 -2.69
CA VAL A 15 17.07 -0.07 -2.90
C VAL A 15 16.46 0.63 -1.68
N LEU A 16 15.35 0.13 -1.12
CA LEU A 16 14.75 0.73 0.08
C LEU A 16 15.67 0.62 1.30
N ALA A 17 16.33 -0.52 1.49
CA ALA A 17 17.31 -0.70 2.56
C ALA A 17 18.49 0.27 2.42
N GLY A 18 19.00 0.45 1.20
CA GLY A 18 20.10 1.38 0.90
C GLY A 18 19.75 2.85 1.11
N ILE A 19 18.47 3.22 1.01
CA ILE A 19 17.96 4.58 1.28
C ILE A 19 17.75 4.81 2.79
N GLY A 20 17.94 3.79 3.63
CA GLY A 20 17.87 3.89 5.09
C GLY A 20 16.50 3.55 5.69
N PHE A 21 15.61 2.90 4.94
CA PHE A 21 14.42 2.28 5.54
C PHE A 21 14.82 1.06 6.37
N VAL A 22 14.15 0.88 7.51
CA VAL A 22 14.34 -0.26 8.41
C VAL A 22 13.17 -1.24 8.27
N ASP A 23 13.38 -2.49 8.71
CA ASP A 23 12.35 -3.54 8.71
C ASP A 23 11.71 -3.80 7.33
N VAL A 24 12.51 -3.73 6.25
CA VAL A 24 12.01 -3.90 4.88
C VAL A 24 11.63 -5.36 4.60
N SER A 25 10.37 -5.60 4.27
CA SER A 25 9.84 -6.92 3.91
C SER A 25 9.16 -6.88 2.54
N LEU A 26 9.40 -7.93 1.73
CA LEU A 26 8.76 -8.14 0.43
C LEU A 26 7.92 -9.42 0.51
N SER A 27 6.61 -9.29 0.39
CA SER A 27 5.66 -10.39 0.39
C SER A 27 5.01 -10.50 -0.98
N VAL A 28 4.84 -11.72 -1.48
CA VAL A 28 4.19 -11.99 -2.77
C VAL A 28 2.88 -12.72 -2.54
N TYR A 29 1.79 -12.14 -3.04
CA TYR A 29 0.44 -12.69 -2.94
C TYR A 29 -0.06 -13.12 -4.32
N LYS A 30 -0.83 -14.20 -4.37
CA LYS A 30 -1.52 -14.62 -5.59
C LYS A 30 -2.87 -13.92 -5.66
N TRP A 31 -3.15 -13.29 -6.79
CA TRP A 31 -4.40 -12.58 -7.03
C TRP A 31 -5.14 -13.21 -8.22
N PRO A 32 -6.08 -14.13 -7.97
CA PRO A 32 -6.79 -14.86 -9.02
C PRO A 32 -7.64 -13.93 -9.88
N THR A 33 -7.77 -14.24 -11.17
CA THR A 33 -8.66 -13.49 -12.09
C THR A 33 -10.09 -13.98 -12.07
N ASN A 34 -10.33 -15.21 -11.63
CA ASN A 34 -11.65 -15.82 -11.57
C ASN A 34 -11.71 -16.78 -10.36
N PRO A 35 -12.89 -17.29 -9.97
CA PRO A 35 -13.08 -18.08 -8.75
C PRO A 35 -12.67 -19.57 -8.92
N TRP A 36 -11.57 -19.85 -9.64
CA TRP A 36 -11.03 -21.20 -9.83
C TRP A 36 -10.38 -21.78 -8.57
N ALA A 37 -9.91 -20.91 -7.66
CA ALA A 37 -9.17 -21.34 -6.47
C ALA A 37 -10.05 -22.20 -5.54
N LYS A 38 -9.48 -23.28 -4.99
CA LYS A 38 -10.18 -24.17 -4.04
C LYS A 38 -10.36 -23.55 -2.66
N ASP A 39 -9.39 -22.74 -2.24
CA ASP A 39 -9.41 -22.03 -0.97
C ASP A 39 -10.52 -20.96 -0.99
N PRO A 40 -11.45 -20.96 0.00
CA PRO A 40 -12.55 -20.00 0.09
C PRO A 40 -12.10 -18.54 -0.03
N LYS A 41 -10.96 -18.17 0.57
CA LYS A 41 -10.45 -16.80 0.55
C LYS A 41 -10.05 -16.36 -0.86
N TYR A 42 -9.30 -17.21 -1.56
CA TYR A 42 -8.86 -16.92 -2.93
C TYR A 42 -10.01 -17.02 -3.93
N LYS A 43 -11.01 -17.86 -3.64
CA LYS A 43 -12.22 -17.96 -4.46
C LYS A 43 -13.03 -16.66 -4.43
N GLU A 44 -13.30 -16.13 -3.23
CA GLU A 44 -13.99 -14.85 -3.07
C GLU A 44 -13.21 -13.71 -3.74
N LEU A 45 -11.89 -13.67 -3.52
CA LEU A 45 -11.01 -12.72 -4.17
C LEU A 45 -11.09 -12.79 -5.70
N GLY A 46 -11.13 -14.00 -6.26
CA GLY A 46 -11.28 -14.22 -7.70
C GLY A 46 -12.62 -13.75 -8.25
N VAL A 47 -13.72 -13.82 -7.47
CA VAL A 47 -15.02 -13.24 -7.87
C VAL A 47 -14.92 -11.72 -7.97
N LEU A 48 -14.42 -11.07 -6.90
CA LEU A 48 -14.31 -9.62 -6.82
C LEU A 48 -13.36 -9.08 -7.90
N ASN A 49 -12.22 -9.74 -8.08
CA ASN A 49 -11.25 -9.32 -9.08
C ASN A 49 -11.73 -9.56 -10.51
N GLY A 50 -12.42 -10.68 -10.78
CA GLY A 50 -12.99 -10.95 -12.09
C GLY A 50 -13.99 -9.88 -12.52
N GLN A 51 -14.84 -9.43 -11.59
CA GLN A 51 -15.76 -8.31 -11.82
C GLN A 51 -15.00 -7.00 -12.08
N ASN A 52 -14.02 -6.68 -11.24
CA ASN A 52 -13.19 -5.48 -11.40
C ASN A 52 -12.52 -5.43 -12.78
N ILE A 53 -11.89 -6.53 -13.21
CA ILE A 53 -11.25 -6.61 -14.53
C ILE A 53 -12.29 -6.43 -15.64
N ALA A 54 -13.45 -7.09 -15.55
CA ALA A 54 -14.49 -7.00 -16.57
C ALA A 54 -15.05 -5.58 -16.74
N ASP A 55 -15.20 -4.85 -15.63
CA ASP A 55 -15.69 -3.47 -15.62
C ASP A 55 -14.62 -2.47 -16.10
N GLY A 56 -13.34 -2.70 -15.75
CA GLY A 56 -12.21 -1.85 -16.17
C GLY A 56 -11.68 -2.14 -17.58
N LEU A 57 -12.12 -3.23 -18.21
CA LEU A 57 -11.52 -3.77 -19.43
C LEU A 57 -11.50 -2.79 -20.59
N GLU A 58 -12.60 -2.06 -20.78
CA GLU A 58 -12.72 -1.07 -21.86
C GLU A 58 -11.70 0.07 -21.69
N GLY A 59 -11.56 0.59 -20.47
CA GLY A 59 -10.58 1.63 -20.17
C GLY A 59 -9.13 1.16 -20.38
N PHE A 60 -8.84 -0.11 -20.10
CA PHE A 60 -7.51 -0.68 -20.30
C PHE A 60 -7.18 -0.93 -21.77
N CYS A 61 -8.16 -1.33 -22.59
CA CYS A 61 -7.92 -1.75 -23.96
C CYS A 61 -8.11 -0.62 -24.98
N MET A 62 -9.02 0.33 -24.74
CA MET A 62 -9.43 1.28 -25.77
C MET A 62 -8.31 2.22 -26.22
N ALA A 63 -7.66 2.91 -25.27
CA ALA A 63 -6.59 3.84 -25.60
C ALA A 63 -5.34 3.17 -26.21
N PRO A 64 -4.80 2.05 -25.67
CA PRO A 64 -3.60 1.45 -26.25
C PRO A 64 -3.86 0.76 -27.59
N LEU A 65 -4.98 0.05 -27.77
CA LEU A 65 -5.23 -0.67 -29.02
C LEU A 65 -5.55 0.28 -30.18
N THR A 66 -6.32 1.35 -29.93
CA THR A 66 -6.62 2.33 -30.99
C THR A 66 -5.41 3.22 -31.32
N ARG A 67 -4.67 3.70 -30.32
CA ARG A 67 -3.58 4.68 -30.54
C ARG A 67 -2.23 4.04 -30.89
N ALA A 68 -1.92 2.88 -30.32
CA ALA A 68 -0.63 2.22 -30.54
C ALA A 68 -0.72 1.14 -31.61
N HIS A 69 -1.84 0.41 -31.69
CA HIS A 69 -2.01 -0.69 -32.64
C HIS A 69 -2.88 -0.32 -33.86
N GLY A 70 -3.52 0.86 -33.85
CA GLY A 70 -4.28 1.39 -34.98
C GLY A 70 -5.65 0.74 -35.19
N TRP A 71 -6.16 0.00 -34.21
CA TRP A 71 -7.48 -0.63 -34.30
C TRP A 71 -8.61 0.38 -34.30
N THR A 72 -9.73 0.03 -34.92
CA THR A 72 -10.96 0.80 -34.77
C THR A 72 -11.60 0.53 -33.40
N PRO A 73 -12.38 1.47 -32.85
CA PRO A 73 -13.13 1.24 -31.61
C PRO A 73 -14.05 0.01 -31.70
N GLU A 74 -14.61 -0.26 -32.88
CA GLU A 74 -15.47 -1.41 -33.14
C GLU A 74 -14.71 -2.74 -33.02
N GLU A 75 -13.51 -2.83 -33.61
CA GLU A 75 -12.63 -4.01 -33.48
C GLU A 75 -12.27 -4.28 -32.02
N VAL A 76 -11.96 -3.23 -31.26
CA VAL A 76 -11.69 -3.36 -29.83
C VAL A 76 -12.93 -3.89 -29.10
N ASN A 77 -14.12 -3.34 -29.36
CA ASN A 77 -15.34 -3.79 -28.69
C ASN A 77 -15.66 -5.27 -28.95
N VAL A 78 -15.46 -5.76 -30.18
CA VAL A 78 -15.60 -7.18 -30.50
C VAL A 78 -14.59 -8.01 -29.70
N PHE A 79 -13.33 -7.59 -29.68
CA PHE A 79 -12.29 -8.25 -28.88
C PHE A 79 -12.64 -8.30 -27.38
N LEU A 80 -13.22 -7.24 -26.82
CA LEU A 80 -13.63 -7.20 -25.42
C LEU A 80 -14.73 -8.21 -25.08
N VAL A 81 -15.58 -8.61 -26.03
CA VAL A 81 -16.57 -9.67 -25.82
C VAL A 81 -15.88 -11.00 -25.54
N ASP A 82 -14.89 -11.36 -26.35
CA ASP A 82 -14.14 -12.61 -26.19
C ASP A 82 -13.33 -12.63 -24.91
N VAL A 83 -12.72 -11.49 -24.54
CA VAL A 83 -11.96 -11.38 -23.29
C VAL A 83 -12.88 -11.54 -22.07
N ARG A 84 -14.08 -10.96 -22.09
CA ARG A 84 -15.08 -11.16 -21.01
C ARG A 84 -15.51 -12.62 -20.88
N ASN A 85 -15.60 -13.35 -21.99
CA ASN A 85 -15.88 -14.79 -21.95
C ASN A 85 -14.72 -15.56 -21.31
N ASN A 86 -13.48 -15.23 -21.67
CA ASN A 86 -12.29 -15.86 -21.10
C ASN A 86 -12.13 -15.60 -19.60
N ILE A 87 -12.47 -14.39 -19.12
CA ILE A 87 -12.44 -14.08 -17.67
C ILE A 87 -13.39 -15.00 -16.88
N LYS A 88 -14.53 -15.36 -17.48
CA LYS A 88 -15.54 -16.24 -16.85
C LYS A 88 -15.16 -17.72 -16.90
N ASP A 89 -14.24 -18.12 -17.78
CA ASP A 89 -13.81 -19.50 -17.91
C ASP A 89 -12.95 -19.95 -16.72
N ARG A 90 -13.51 -20.86 -15.91
CA ARG A 90 -12.85 -21.41 -14.72
C ARG A 90 -11.84 -22.51 -15.03
N SER A 91 -11.75 -22.98 -16.28
CA SER A 91 -10.69 -23.90 -16.71
C SER A 91 -9.33 -23.19 -16.75
N VAL A 92 -9.36 -21.86 -16.94
CA VAL A 92 -8.18 -21.00 -16.96
C VAL A 92 -7.83 -20.59 -15.53
N HIS A 93 -6.74 -21.16 -15.01
CA HIS A 93 -6.22 -20.88 -13.66
C HIS A 93 -5.31 -19.64 -13.63
N ALA A 94 -5.74 -18.54 -14.24
CA ALA A 94 -4.95 -17.32 -14.32
C ALA A 94 -4.90 -16.57 -12.98
N TYR A 95 -3.74 -16.00 -12.65
CA TYR A 95 -3.53 -15.17 -11.47
C TYR A 95 -2.38 -14.17 -11.68
N TRP A 96 -2.42 -13.07 -10.94
CA TRP A 96 -1.38 -12.04 -10.94
C TRP A 96 -0.56 -12.14 -9.65
N PRO A 97 0.78 -12.10 -9.71
CA PRO A 97 1.60 -11.94 -8.52
C PRO A 97 1.55 -10.47 -8.05
N ILE A 98 1.00 -10.25 -6.86
CA ILE A 98 0.98 -8.93 -6.21
C ILE A 98 2.13 -8.86 -5.22
N TYR A 99 3.05 -7.95 -5.50
CA TYR A 99 4.22 -7.71 -4.65
C TYR A 99 3.90 -6.59 -3.67
N CYS A 100 3.91 -6.91 -2.38
CA CYS A 100 3.75 -5.95 -1.30
C CYS A 100 5.11 -5.71 -0.65
N LEU A 101 5.64 -4.51 -0.83
CA LEU A 101 6.88 -4.07 -0.20
C LEU A 101 6.55 -3.10 0.93
N ILE A 102 6.93 -3.46 2.15
CA ILE A 102 6.68 -2.67 3.36
C ILE A 102 8.04 -2.31 3.96
N GLY A 103 8.26 -1.03 4.23
CA GLY A 103 9.46 -0.54 4.92
C GLY A 103 9.07 0.54 5.92
N ARG A 104 9.71 0.55 7.09
CA ARG A 104 9.47 1.53 8.14
C ARG A 104 10.53 2.64 8.05
N LYS A 105 10.10 3.89 8.20
CA LYS A 105 11.04 5.01 8.33
C LYS A 105 11.75 4.89 9.69
N PRO A 106 13.08 5.04 9.77
CA PRO A 106 13.79 5.00 11.04
C PRO A 106 13.30 6.15 11.93
N GLU A 107 13.01 5.83 13.19
CA GLU A 107 12.72 6.84 14.21
C GLU A 107 13.98 7.69 14.43
N LYS A 108 13.82 9.01 14.49
CA LYS A 108 14.88 9.90 14.93
C LYS A 108 15.18 9.52 16.37
N GLN A 109 16.40 9.05 16.67
CA GLN A 109 16.81 8.89 18.07
C GLN A 109 16.55 10.21 18.80
N PRO A 110 15.95 10.20 20.00
CA PRO A 110 15.85 11.41 20.79
C PRO A 110 17.28 11.82 21.15
N THR A 111 17.73 12.96 20.61
CA THR A 111 18.93 13.62 21.11
C THR A 111 18.78 13.76 22.62
N PRO A 112 19.72 13.25 23.45
CA PRO A 112 19.67 13.49 24.88
C PRO A 112 19.63 15.00 25.09
N ALA A 113 18.58 15.48 25.77
CA ALA A 113 18.48 16.89 26.11
C ALA A 113 19.75 17.31 26.87
N PRO A 114 20.34 18.47 26.57
CA PRO A 114 21.45 18.99 27.35
C PRO A 114 21.07 19.00 28.84
N PRO A 115 21.98 18.67 29.76
CA PRO A 115 21.67 18.63 31.18
C PRO A 115 21.09 19.98 31.61
N ALA A 116 19.91 19.95 32.23
CA ALA A 116 19.24 21.14 32.72
C ALA A 116 20.18 21.91 33.67
N PRO A 117 20.27 23.25 33.56
CA PRO A 117 21.10 24.03 34.45
C PRO A 117 20.62 23.85 35.91
N PRO A 118 21.53 23.90 36.89
CA PRO A 118 21.20 23.62 38.29
C PRO A 118 20.14 24.62 38.76
N PHE A 119 19.02 24.10 39.26
CA PHE A 119 17.97 24.89 39.88
C PHE A 119 18.56 25.67 41.06
N SER A 120 18.66 26.99 40.92
CA SER A 120 18.97 27.91 42.01
C SER A 120 17.81 27.89 43.00
N GLY A 121 18.00 27.16 44.10
CA GLY A 121 17.04 27.06 45.19
C GLY A 121 16.80 28.42 45.83
N CYS A 122 15.55 28.85 45.84
CA CYS A 122 15.12 29.96 46.68
C CYS A 122 14.96 29.41 48.11
N SER A 123 15.81 29.85 49.02
CA SER A 123 15.73 29.49 50.45
C SER A 123 14.51 30.13 51.11
N PRO A 124 13.78 29.42 51.99
CA PRO A 124 12.66 30.03 52.71
C PRO A 124 13.18 30.82 53.91
N SER A 125 12.97 32.13 53.93
CA SER A 125 13.16 32.94 55.13
C SER A 125 11.92 32.81 56.03
N SER A 126 12.14 32.23 57.21
CA SER A 126 11.21 32.16 58.35
C SER A 126 10.79 33.54 58.87
N SER A 127 9.54 33.70 59.33
CA SER A 127 9.15 34.06 60.73
C SER A 127 7.71 34.62 60.84
N GLY A 128 6.89 34.02 61.72
CA GLY A 128 5.82 34.66 62.52
C GLY A 128 4.39 34.72 61.92
N SER A 129 3.45 33.81 62.22
CA SER A 129 2.57 33.74 63.42
C SER A 129 1.45 34.83 63.37
N ILE A 130 0.14 34.57 63.26
CA ILE A 130 -0.76 33.99 64.30
C ILE A 130 -2.29 34.18 63.91
N PHE A 131 -3.17 33.27 64.40
CA PHE A 131 -4.67 33.28 64.57
C PHE A 131 -5.55 33.32 63.28
N SER A 132 -6.35 32.30 62.91
CA SER A 132 -7.58 31.71 63.51
C SER A 132 -8.81 32.65 63.58
N SER A 133 -9.86 32.36 62.81
CA SER A 133 -11.24 32.08 63.31
C SER A 133 -12.34 32.05 62.22
N CYS A 134 -13.25 31.08 62.42
CA CYS A 134 -14.71 31.05 62.22
C CYS A 134 -15.38 31.22 60.84
N THR A 135 -16.08 30.13 60.48
CA THR A 135 -17.38 30.04 59.80
C THR A 135 -18.39 31.14 60.17
N SER A 136 -19.10 31.62 59.15
CA SER A 136 -20.57 31.74 59.10
C SER A 136 -21.01 31.64 57.64
#